data_AF-A0A498JBW0-F1
#
_entry.id   AF-A0A498JBW0-F1
#
_cell.length_a   1.000
_cell.length_b   1.000
_cell.length_c   1.000
_cell.angle_alpha   90.00
_cell.angle_beta   90.00
_cell.angle_gamma   90.00
#
_symmetry.space_group_name_H-M   'P 1'
#
loop_
_entity.id
_entity.type
_entity.pdbx_description
1 polymer ?
#
loop_
_entity_poly.entity_id
_entity_poly.type
_entity_poly.pdbx_seq_one_letter_code
_entity_poly.pdbx_strand_id
1 'polypeptide(L)' 'MELNAMISCTGNSIADIIAVRVVPLDYVNSSLVKKGLADFTQKLNSASTDLEKVEAQIGVDVHSALNSALTG' A
#
# COMPACT_ATOMS: atom_id res chain seq x y z
N MET A 1 -11.67 5.62 9.76
CA MET A 1 -11.06 5.67 8.41
C MET A 1 -9.81 6.51 8.56
N GLU A 2 -8.67 5.86 8.80
CA GLU A 2 -7.40 6.58 9.00
C GLU A 2 -6.91 7.15 7.67
N LEU A 3 -6.55 8.44 7.65
CA LEU A 3 -5.86 9.04 6.50
C LEU A 3 -4.43 8.47 6.45
N ASN A 4 -4.09 7.76 5.38
CA ASN A 4 -2.76 7.15 5.22
C ASN A 4 -1.66 8.18 4.88
N ALA A 5 -2.04 9.31 4.27
CA ALA A 5 -1.23 10.52 4.09
C ALA A 5 -2.14 11.71 3.75
N MET A 6 -1.71 12.92 4.11
CA MET A 6 -2.34 14.18 3.67
C MET A 6 -1.29 15.01 2.92
N ILE A 7 -1.63 15.44 1.71
CA ILE A 7 -0.83 16.35 0.91
C ILE A 7 -1.59 17.67 0.80
N SER A 8 -1.00 18.75 1.30
CA SER A 8 -1.55 20.10 1.16
C SER A 8 -0.68 20.90 0.20
N CYS A 9 -1.23 21.34 -0.94
CA CYS A 9 -0.51 22.17 -1.91
C CYS A 9 -0.97 23.62 -1.81
N THR A 10 -0.04 24.52 -1.53
CA THR A 10 -0.29 25.98 -1.54
C THR A 10 0.17 26.55 -2.88
N GLY A 11 -0.52 27.58 -3.40
CA GLY A 11 -0.30 28.21 -4.72
C GLY A 11 1.11 28.78 -4.99
N ASN A 12 2.02 28.61 -4.05
CA ASN A 12 3.41 29.05 -4.08
C ASN A 12 4.36 27.90 -4.47
N SER A 13 3.82 26.78 -4.99
CA SER A 13 4.58 25.54 -5.26
C SER A 13 5.20 24.91 -4.01
N ILE A 14 4.55 25.09 -2.86
CA ILE A 14 4.94 24.45 -1.60
C ILE A 14 3.90 23.36 -1.30
N ALA A 15 4.39 22.13 -1.13
CA ALA A 15 3.57 20.99 -0.76
C ALA A 15 4.05 20.42 0.58
N ASP A 16 3.17 20.41 1.57
CA ASP A 16 3.40 19.75 2.84
C ASP A 16 2.94 18.29 2.73
N ILE A 17 3.86 17.36 2.99
CA ILE A 17 3.60 15.92 2.97
C ILE A 17 3.60 15.41 4.41
N ILE A 18 2.44 14.99 4.88
CA ILE A 18 2.28 14.36 6.19
C ILE A 18 1.91 12.90 5.95
N ALA A 19 2.77 11.97 6.36
CA ALA A 19 2.59 10.54 6.14
C ALA A 19 2.63 9.78 7.47
N VAL A 20 1.74 8.81 7.62
CA VAL A 20 1.67 7.94 8.82
C VAL A 20 2.90 7.02 8.90
N ARG A 21 3.41 6.57 7.75
CA ARG A 21 4.58 5.71 7.68
C ARG A 21 5.41 6.01 6.44
N VAL A 22 6.68 6.33 6.65
CA VAL A 22 7.69 6.52 5.59
C VAL A 22 8.85 5.57 5.87
N VAL A 23 9.15 4.70 4.92
CA VAL A 23 10.30 3.78 4.98
C VAL A 23 11.06 3.93 3.66
N PRO A 24 12.39 4.14 3.69
CA PRO A 24 13.19 4.14 2.47
C PRO A 24 13.12 2.78 1.77
N LEU A 25 13.09 2.78 0.44
CA LEU A 25 12.96 1.55 -0.36
C LEU A 25 14.11 0.56 -0.12
N ASP A 26 15.31 1.05 0.23
CA ASP A 26 16.48 0.20 0.55
C ASP A 26 16.24 -0.73 1.76
N TYR A 27 15.33 -0.36 2.67
CA TYR A 27 14.96 -1.19 3.81
C TYR A 27 13.79 -2.15 3.51
N VAL A 28 13.21 -2.07 2.31
CA VAL A 28 12.06 -2.90 1.91
C VAL A 28 12.56 -4.17 1.22
N ASN A 29 12.29 -5.32 1.84
CA ASN A 29 12.68 -6.60 1.27
C ASN A 29 11.68 -7.06 0.19
N SER A 30 12.09 -7.02 -1.08
CA SER A 30 11.26 -7.45 -2.23
C SER A 30 10.68 -8.87 -2.11
N SER A 31 11.42 -9.80 -1.48
CA SER A 31 10.93 -11.18 -1.30
C SER A 31 9.74 -11.25 -0.34
N LEU A 32 9.76 -10.42 0.71
CA LEU A 32 8.64 -10.33 1.65
C LEU A 32 7.42 -9.65 1.01
N VAL A 33 7.64 -8.66 0.14
CA VAL A 33 6.55 -7.99 -0.61
C VAL A 33 5.85 -8.95 -1.56
N LYS A 34 6.63 -9.73 -2.34
CA LYS A 34 6.08 -10.73 -3.26
C LYS A 34 5.32 -11.84 -2.52
N LYS A 35 5.83 -12.27 -1.37
CA LYS A 35 5.12 -13.22 -0.51
C LYS A 35 3.81 -12.63 0.01
N GLY A 36 3.84 -11.41 0.54
CA GLY A 36 2.65 -10.72 1.03
C GLY A 36 1.59 -10.55 -0.06
N LEU A 37 2.00 -10.20 -1.29
CA LEU A 37 1.10 -10.13 -2.44
C LEU A 37 0.39 -11.47 -2.68
N ALA A 38 1.13 -12.59 -2.71
CA ALA A 38 0.53 -13.92 -2.90
C ALA A 38 -0.45 -14.27 -1.76
N ASP A 39 -0.08 -13.99 -0.51
CA ASP A 39 -0.91 -14.26 0.66
C ASP A 39 -2.22 -13.44 0.64
N PHE A 40 -2.17 -12.17 0.23
CA PHE A 40 -3.35 -11.30 0.15
C PHE A 40 -4.22 -11.59 -1.07
N THR A 41 -3.63 -11.98 -2.21
CA THR A 41 -4.40 -12.49 -3.35
C THR A 41 -5.13 -13.79 -3.01
N GLN A 42 -4.49 -14.69 -2.27
CA GLN A 42 -5.17 -15.90 -1.79
C GLN A 42 -6.32 -15.56 -0.83
N LYS A 43 -6.10 -14.63 0.11
CA LYS A 43 -7.14 -14.18 1.04
C LYS A 43 -8.33 -13.57 0.32
N LEU A 44 -8.09 -12.74 -0.70
CA LEU A 44 -9.14 -12.17 -1.56
C LEU A 44 -10.00 -13.26 -2.19
N ASN A 45 -9.37 -14.33 -2.69
CA ASN A 45 -10.07 -15.44 -3.33
C ASN A 45 -10.89 -16.28 -2.33
N SER A 46 -10.48 -16.33 -1.06
CA SER A 46 -11.21 -17.04 0.00
C SER A 46 -12.23 -16.17 0.75
N ALA A 47 -12.22 -14.85 0.54
CA ALA A 47 -13.08 -13.92 1.27
C ALA A 47 -14.55 -14.10 0.89
N SER A 48 -15.40 -14.27 1.90
CA SER A 48 -16.82 -14.58 1.70
C SER A 48 -17.71 -13.35 1.90
N THR A 49 -17.28 -12.41 2.74
CA THR A 49 -18.01 -11.17 3.00
C THR A 49 -17.47 -10.01 2.16
N ASP A 50 -18.32 -9.04 1.84
CA ASP A 50 -17.90 -7.87 1.07
C ASP A 50 -16.88 -7.02 1.82
N LEU A 51 -16.97 -6.98 3.16
CA LEU A 51 -15.98 -6.31 4.00
C LEU A 51 -14.59 -6.95 3.85
N GLU A 52 -14.50 -8.28 4.01
CA GLU A 52 -13.23 -9.00 3.88
C GLU A 52 -12.65 -8.91 2.46
N LYS A 53 -13.50 -8.88 1.43
CA LYS A 53 -13.05 -8.67 0.04
C LYS A 53 -12.42 -7.30 -0.13
N VAL A 54 -13.03 -6.25 0.41
CA VAL A 54 -12.50 -4.88 0.33
C VAL A 54 -11.19 -4.78 1.10
N GLU A 55 -11.10 -5.35 2.30
CA GLU A 55 -9.87 -5.35 3.10
C GLU A 55 -8.74 -6.14 2.43
N ALA A 56 -9.05 -7.31 1.87
CA ALA A 56 -8.10 -8.10 1.10
C ALA A 56 -7.66 -7.35 -0.18
N GLN A 57 -8.56 -6.63 -0.84
CA GLN A 57 -8.25 -5.82 -2.01
C GLN A 57 -7.30 -4.67 -1.66
N ILE A 58 -7.52 -3.96 -0.55
CA ILE A 58 -6.58 -2.94 -0.05
C ILE A 58 -5.20 -3.56 0.17
N GLY A 59 -5.14 -4.76 0.76
CA GLY A 59 -3.90 -5.50 0.94
C GLY A 59 -3.18 -5.83 -0.37
N VAL A 60 -3.92 -6.29 -1.38
CA VAL A 60 -3.40 -6.55 -2.73
C VAL A 60 -2.88 -5.25 -3.36
N ASP A 61 -3.65 -4.17 -3.30
CA ASP A 61 -3.30 -2.89 -3.93
C ASP A 61 -2.04 -2.29 -3.33
N VAL A 62 -1.89 -2.34 -1.99
CA VAL A 62 -0.68 -1.86 -1.30
C VAL A 62 0.55 -2.69 -1.66
N HIS A 63 0.46 -4.03 -1.64
CA HIS A 63 1.60 -4.89 -1.98
C HIS A 63 1.94 -4.83 -3.48
N SER A 64 0.95 -4.64 -4.34
CA SER A 64 1.13 -4.45 -5.78
C SER A 64 1.85 -3.13 -6.07
N ALA A 65 1.40 -2.02 -5.48
CA ALA A 65 2.05 -0.72 -5.60
C ALA A 65 3.49 -0.75 -5.06
N LEU A 66 3.73 -1.41 -3.92
CA LEU A 66 5.06 -1.56 -3.34
C LEU A 66 5.97 -2.42 -4.23
N ASN A 67 5.46 -3.52 -4.79
CA ASN A 67 6.22 -4.35 -5.72
C ASN A 67 6.58 -3.56 -6.99
N SER A 68 5.64 -2.80 -7.55
CA SER A 68 5.89 -1.93 -8.72
C SER A 68 6.96 -0.88 -8.43
N ALA A 69 6.92 -0.23 -7.26
CA ALA A 69 7.91 0.75 -6.84
C ALA A 69 9.33 0.15 -6.68
N LEU A 70 9.45 -1.14 -6.34
CA LEU A 70 10.73 -1.84 -6.24
C LEU A 70 11.25 -2.34 -7.59
N THR A 71 10.37 -2.62 -8.55
CA THR A 71 10.77 -3.15 -9.86
C THR A 71 11.12 -2.07 -10.87
N GLY A 72 10.65 -0.83 -10.69
CA GLY A 72 10.98 0.32 -11.54
C GLY A 72 10.19 0.32 -12.85
#